data_AF-A0A2N3Y097-F1
#
_entry.id   AF-A0A2N3Y097-F1
#
_cell.length_a   1.000
_cell.length_b   1.000
_cell.length_c   1.000
_cell.angle_alpha   90.00
_cell.angle_beta   90.00
_cell.angle_gamma   90.00
#
_symmetry.space_group_name_H-M   'P 1'
#
loop_
_entity.id
_entity.type
_entity.pdbx_description
1 polymer ?
#
loop_
_entity_poly.entity_id
_entity_poly.type
_entity_poly.pdbx_seq_one_letter_code
_entity_poly.pdbx_strand_id
1 'polypeptide(L)'
;MYGNFVAGTVGANGKPVAGEGFTAELAGKPGIITVTFLPGWIFTEPPAVVATQIHPDKDDPTITPNTLSNVVIRWVTPQKFQIVTGAPNGLPLARKFSFVAIGIMGTPKK
;
A
#
# COMPACT_ATOMS: atom_id res chain seq x y z
N MET A 1 9.29 -6.08 -23.39
CA MET A 1 7.90 -6.10 -22.87
C MET A 1 7.88 -5.11 -21.71
N TYR A 2 7.12 -4.01 -21.82
CA TYR A 2 7.02 -3.02 -20.73
C TYR A 2 6.23 -3.64 -19.57
N GLY A 3 6.67 -3.40 -18.33
CA GLY A 3 5.98 -3.90 -17.14
C GLY A 3 4.58 -3.32 -17.04
N ASN A 4 3.62 -4.15 -16.64
CA ASN A 4 2.29 -3.67 -16.25
C ASN A 4 2.36 -3.16 -14.81
N PHE A 5 1.41 -2.32 -14.42
CA PHE A 5 1.37 -1.76 -13.07
C PHE A 5 -0.03 -1.77 -12.47
N VAL A 6 -0.08 -1.80 -11.14
CA VAL A 6 -1.26 -1.50 -10.33
C VAL A 6 -0.90 -0.31 -9.45
N ALA A 7 -1.71 0.74 -9.48
CA ALA A 7 -1.50 1.91 -8.65
C ALA A 7 -2.81 2.32 -7.99
N GLY A 8 -2.71 2.89 -6.80
CA GLY A 8 -3.90 3.36 -6.10
C GLY A 8 -3.59 4.05 -4.79
N THR A 9 -4.65 4.59 -4.21
CA THR A 9 -4.65 5.23 -2.90
C THR A 9 -5.60 4.48 -1.99
N VAL A 10 -5.15 4.18 -0.77
CA VAL A 10 -5.94 3.51 0.26
C VAL A 10 -6.11 4.45 1.43
N GLY A 11 -7.35 4.57 1.93
CA GLY A 11 -7.70 5.40 3.07
C GLY A 11 -7.25 4.80 4.39
N ALA A 12 -7.26 5.60 5.46
CA ALA A 12 -6.97 5.15 6.82
C ALA A 12 -7.96 4.07 7.32
N ASN A 13 -9.15 3.98 6.73
CA ASN A 13 -10.10 2.90 7.00
C ASN A 13 -9.75 1.57 6.32
N GLY A 14 -8.60 1.50 5.62
CA GLY A 14 -8.16 0.33 4.88
C GLY A 14 -8.98 0.07 3.61
N LYS A 15 -9.70 1.06 3.07
CA LYS A 15 -10.48 0.92 1.82
C LYS A 15 -9.84 1.68 0.66
N PRO A 16 -9.94 1.15 -0.58
CA PRO A 16 -9.51 1.90 -1.76
C PRO A 16 -10.25 3.23 -1.85
N VAL A 17 -9.51 4.29 -2.15
CA VAL A 17 -10.01 5.65 -2.41
C VAL A 17 -9.88 5.99 -3.90
N ALA A 18 -8.81 5.51 -4.54
CA ALA A 18 -8.55 5.69 -5.96
C ALA A 18 -7.73 4.52 -6.52
N GLY A 19 -7.80 4.33 -7.84
CA GLY A 19 -7.12 3.25 -8.57
C GLY A 19 -8.02 2.05 -8.84
N GLU A 20 -7.49 1.07 -9.57
CA GLU A 20 -8.19 -0.15 -9.98
C GLU A 20 -7.26 -1.38 -9.90
N GLY A 21 -7.82 -2.58 -10.02
CA GLY A 21 -7.03 -3.81 -10.02
C GLY A 21 -6.64 -4.35 -8.65
N PHE A 22 -7.15 -3.78 -7.55
CA PHE A 22 -6.87 -4.24 -6.20
C PHE A 22 -8.05 -4.05 -5.23
N THR A 23 -7.99 -4.77 -4.10
CA THR A 23 -8.77 -4.51 -2.89
C THR A 23 -7.82 -4.20 -1.72
N ALA A 24 -8.35 -3.58 -0.68
CA ALA A 24 -7.61 -3.33 0.55
C ALA A 24 -8.48 -3.63 1.78
N GLU A 25 -7.83 -4.09 2.84
CA GLU A 25 -8.47 -4.35 4.13
C GLU A 25 -7.49 -4.24 5.31
N LEU A 26 -8.01 -3.92 6.49
CA LEU A 26 -7.24 -3.91 7.73
C LEU A 26 -6.89 -5.35 8.16
N ALA A 27 -5.62 -5.60 8.46
CA ALA A 27 -5.13 -6.90 8.90
C ALA A 27 -5.19 -7.06 10.43
N GLY A 28 -6.37 -6.84 11.02
CA GLY A 28 -6.64 -7.08 12.44
C GLY A 28 -5.98 -6.13 13.44
N LYS A 29 -5.13 -5.19 13.00
CA LYS A 29 -4.56 -4.12 13.82
C LYS A 29 -4.60 -2.77 13.08
N PRO A 30 -4.76 -1.64 13.78
CA PRO A 30 -4.62 -0.33 13.17
C PRO A 30 -3.28 -0.18 12.46
N GLY A 31 -3.26 0.49 11.31
CA GLY A 31 -2.02 0.76 10.57
C GLY A 31 -1.53 -0.37 9.70
N ILE A 32 -2.03 -1.61 9.88
CA ILE A 32 -1.63 -2.76 9.05
C ILE A 32 -2.73 -3.04 8.03
N ILE A 33 -2.40 -2.88 6.75
CA ILE A 33 -3.35 -3.00 5.65
C ILE A 33 -2.81 -4.02 4.63
N THR A 34 -3.63 -4.99 4.27
CA THR A 34 -3.34 -5.93 3.18
C THR A 34 -3.93 -5.37 1.89
N VAL A 35 -3.12 -5.27 0.85
CA VAL A 35 -3.54 -4.94 -0.52
C VAL A 35 -3.48 -6.21 -1.35
N THR A 36 -4.60 -6.61 -1.92
CA THR A 36 -4.73 -7.83 -2.72
C THR A 36 -5.06 -7.46 -4.15
N PHE A 37 -4.28 -7.95 -5.11
CA PHE A 37 -4.52 -7.74 -6.53
C PHE A 37 -5.72 -8.58 -6.99
N LEU A 38 -6.60 -7.98 -7.78
CA LEU A 38 -7.79 -8.65 -8.30
C LEU A 38 -7.42 -9.71 -9.36
N PRO A 39 -8.28 -10.71 -9.61
CA PRO A 39 -8.11 -11.61 -10.74
C PRO A 39 -7.88 -10.83 -12.05
N GLY A 40 -6.89 -11.26 -12.84
CA GLY A 40 -6.46 -10.55 -14.07
C GLY A 40 -5.40 -9.47 -13.85
N TRP A 41 -5.19 -9.02 -12.61
CA TRP A 41 -4.19 -8.01 -12.22
C TRP A 41 -3.05 -8.57 -11.36
N ILE A 42 -3.03 -9.89 -11.19
CA ILE A 42 -1.98 -10.59 -10.46
C ILE A 42 -0.68 -10.65 -11.26
N PHE A 43 0.43 -10.70 -10.54
CA PHE A 43 1.76 -10.78 -11.12
C PHE A 43 2.21 -12.24 -11.26
N THR A 44 3.17 -12.50 -12.15
CA THR A 44 3.78 -13.83 -12.30
C THR A 44 4.78 -14.12 -11.19
N GLU A 45 5.42 -13.07 -10.67
CA GLU A 45 6.43 -13.06 -9.60
C GLU A 45 6.13 -11.87 -8.67
N PRO A 46 6.65 -11.82 -7.43
CA PRO A 46 6.47 -10.66 -6.55
C PRO A 46 6.86 -9.35 -7.26
N PRO A 47 5.94 -8.37 -7.41
CA PRO A 47 6.24 -7.13 -8.10
C PRO A 47 7.18 -6.24 -7.27
N ALA A 48 7.82 -5.28 -7.93
CA ALA A 48 8.42 -4.15 -7.21
C ALA A 48 7.29 -3.24 -6.71
N VAL A 49 7.29 -2.91 -5.41
CA VAL A 49 6.27 -2.06 -4.80
C VAL A 49 6.94 -0.84 -4.18
N VAL A 50 6.40 0.33 -4.48
CA VAL A 50 6.76 1.61 -3.83
C VAL A 50 5.48 2.18 -3.23
N ALA A 51 5.60 2.77 -2.04
CA ALA A 51 4.48 3.42 -1.39
C ALA A 51 4.93 4.69 -0.67
N THR A 52 3.98 5.61 -0.52
CA THR A 52 4.14 6.85 0.24
C THR A 52 2.99 6.96 1.23
N GLN A 53 3.31 7.26 2.47
CA GLN A 53 2.29 7.63 3.45
C GLN A 53 1.88 9.08 3.20
N ILE A 54 0.57 9.36 3.26
CA ILE A 54 0.02 10.71 3.17
C ILE A 54 -0.28 11.17 4.60
N HIS A 55 0.64 11.96 5.17
CA HIS A 55 0.46 12.59 6.49
C HIS A 55 1.38 13.80 6.69
N PRO A 56 0.88 14.93 7.21
CA PRO A 56 -0.54 15.24 7.45
C PRO A 56 -1.34 15.29 6.15
N ASP A 57 -2.57 14.78 6.19
CA ASP A 57 -3.53 14.83 5.06
C ASP A 57 -4.43 16.07 5.21
N LYS A 58 -3.80 17.21 5.54
CA LYS A 58 -4.43 18.52 5.67
C LYS A 58 -3.38 19.61 5.45
N ASP A 59 -3.80 20.71 4.86
CA ASP A 59 -2.99 21.92 4.71
C ASP A 59 -3.01 22.70 6.04
N ASP A 60 -2.19 22.25 6.99
CA ASP A 60 -2.06 22.85 8.31
C ASP A 60 -0.58 23.09 8.65
N PRO A 61 -0.10 24.34 8.58
CA PRO A 61 1.30 24.67 8.80
C PRO A 61 1.76 24.48 10.25
N THR A 62 0.83 24.23 11.19
CA THR A 62 1.17 23.97 12.59
C THR A 62 1.61 22.52 12.84
N ILE A 63 1.39 21.61 11.88
CA ILE A 63 1.84 20.23 11.98
C ILE A 63 3.26 20.09 11.44
N THR A 64 4.18 19.80 12.34
CA THR A 64 5.52 19.30 11.98
C THR A 64 5.47 17.78 11.81
N PRO A 65 5.67 17.23 10.60
CA PRO A 65 5.71 15.79 10.39
C PRO A 65 6.93 15.19 11.09
N ASN A 66 6.74 14.05 11.75
CA ASN A 66 7.82 13.28 12.36
C ASN A 66 8.24 12.15 11.41
N THR A 67 9.53 12.01 11.12
CA THR A 67 10.07 11.00 10.20
C THR A 67 9.89 9.55 10.68
N LEU A 68 9.65 9.33 11.98
CA LEU A 68 9.20 8.03 12.51
C LEU A 68 7.81 7.65 11.99
N SER A 69 7.05 8.60 11.44
CA SER A 69 5.85 8.35 10.66
C SER A 69 6.21 7.81 9.28
N ASN A 70 6.47 6.52 9.19
CA ASN A 70 6.92 5.87 7.97
C ASN A 70 5.84 4.95 7.35
N VAL A 71 6.13 4.51 6.13
CA VAL A 71 5.43 3.39 5.48
C VAL A 71 6.42 2.25 5.33
N VAL A 72 5.99 1.04 5.69
CA VAL A 72 6.78 -0.18 5.54
C VAL A 72 6.00 -1.17 4.70
N ILE A 73 6.59 -1.61 3.60
CA ILE A 73 6.04 -2.68 2.74
C ILE A 73 6.62 -4.01 3.24
N ARG A 74 5.75 -5.02 3.38
CA ARG A 74 6.12 -6.37 3.82
C ARG A 74 5.31 -7.42 3.08
N TRP A 75 5.82 -8.65 3.06
CA TRP A 75 5.12 -9.83 2.54
C TRP A 75 4.58 -9.64 1.11
N VAL A 76 5.43 -9.12 0.22
CA VAL A 76 5.09 -8.98 -1.20
C VAL A 76 5.09 -10.37 -1.84
N THR A 77 3.95 -10.74 -2.39
CA THR A 77 3.74 -11.93 -3.20
C THR A 77 3.16 -11.50 -4.55
N PRO A 78 3.06 -12.42 -5.53
CA PRO A 78 2.45 -12.06 -6.82
C PRO A 78 0.97 -11.63 -6.72
N GLN A 79 0.27 -11.96 -5.63
CA GLN A 79 -1.16 -11.69 -5.44
C GLN A 79 -1.45 -10.59 -4.43
N LYS A 80 -0.50 -10.23 -3.57
CA LYS A 80 -0.73 -9.25 -2.51
C LYS A 80 0.56 -8.67 -1.97
N PHE A 81 0.42 -7.58 -1.24
CA PHE A 81 1.44 -7.12 -0.30
C PHE A 81 0.74 -6.59 0.94
N GLN A 82 1.50 -6.39 2.00
CA GLN A 82 1.01 -5.73 3.21
C GLN A 82 1.80 -4.46 3.45
N ILE A 83 1.09 -3.43 3.91
CA ILE A 83 1.66 -2.16 4.32
C ILE A 83 1.43 -1.95 5.80
N VAL A 84 2.43 -1.39 6.46
CA VAL A 84 2.33 -0.81 7.80
C VAL A 84 2.51 0.69 7.66
N THR A 85 1.52 1.45 8.10
CA THR A 85 1.58 2.91 8.25
C THR A 85 1.88 3.26 9.70
N GLY A 86 2.77 4.23 9.91
CA GLY A 86 3.37 4.52 11.21
C GLY A 86 2.96 5.89 11.78
N ALA A 87 2.90 5.94 13.11
CA ALA A 87 2.76 7.16 13.90
C ALA A 87 4.13 7.74 14.30
N PRO A 88 4.19 9.00 14.79
CA PRO A 88 5.40 9.65 15.31
C PRO A 88 6.12 8.89 16.44
N ASN A 89 5.47 7.93 17.08
CA ASN A 89 6.04 7.09 18.13
C ASN A 89 6.58 5.74 17.61
N GLY A 90 6.60 5.53 16.30
CA GLY A 90 7.05 4.27 15.66
C GLY A 90 6.05 3.12 15.76
N LEU A 91 4.86 3.33 16.34
CA LEU A 91 3.80 2.32 16.39
C LEU A 91 2.92 2.38 15.13
N PRO A 92 2.32 1.26 14.72
CA PRO A 92 1.34 1.24 13.64
C PRO A 92 0.14 2.16 13.94
N LEU A 93 -0.22 2.99 12.97
CA LEU A 93 -1.40 3.85 13.02
C LEU A 93 -2.00 3.95 11.62
N ALA A 94 -3.30 3.73 11.53
CA ALA A 94 -4.01 3.73 10.25
C ALA A 94 -3.94 5.11 9.59
N ARG A 95 -3.31 5.18 8.42
CA ARG A 95 -3.15 6.41 7.64
C ARG A 95 -3.43 6.14 6.17
N LYS A 96 -3.76 7.21 5.46
CA LYS A 96 -3.87 7.16 4.01
C LYS A 96 -2.48 6.93 3.41
N PHE A 97 -2.40 6.12 2.35
CA PHE A 97 -1.17 5.92 1.59
C PHE A 97 -1.49 5.75 0.10
N SER A 98 -0.52 6.07 -0.74
CA SER A 98 -0.54 5.76 -2.17
C SER A 98 0.55 4.77 -2.50
N PHE A 99 0.32 3.90 -3.48
CA PHE A 99 1.30 2.91 -3.91
C PHE A 99 1.32 2.74 -5.44
N VAL A 100 2.42 2.20 -5.92
CA VAL A 100 2.57 1.65 -7.27
C VAL A 100 3.28 0.30 -7.16
N ALA A 101 2.68 -0.73 -7.75
CA ALA A 101 3.26 -2.04 -7.93
C ALA A 101 3.54 -2.28 -9.41
N ILE A 102 4.76 -2.63 -9.78
CA ILE A 102 5.18 -2.81 -11.18
C ILE A 102 5.81 -4.20 -11.34
N GLY A 103 5.43 -4.89 -12.41
CA GLY A 103 5.96 -6.21 -12.72
C GLY A 103 5.36 -6.82 -13.99
N ILE A 104 5.58 -8.11 -14.16
CA ILE A 104 4.99 -8.89 -15.25
C ILE A 104 3.69 -9.49 -14.74
N MET A 105 2.57 -9.18 -15.39
CA MET A 105 1.26 -9.74 -15.04
C MET A 105 1.02 -11.08 -15.72
N GLY A 106 0.26 -11.95 -15.04
CA GLY A 106 -0.09 -13.27 -15.54
C GLY A 106 -0.18 -14.30 -14.42
N THR A 107 -0.22 -15.58 -14.80
CA THR A 107 -0.31 -16.68 -13.84
C THR A 107 0.95 -16.74 -12.97
N PRO A 108 0.83 -16.77 -11.63
CA PRO A 108 1.95 -16.91 -10.72
C PRO A 108 2.77 -18.15 -11.07
N LYS A 109 4.09 -18.00 -11.19
CA LYS A 109 5.00 -19.14 -11.31
C LYS A 109 5.02 -19.89 -9.98
N LYS A 110 4.98 -21.22 -10.06
CA LYS A 110 5.10 -22.10 -8.89
C LYS A 110 6.52 -22.09 -8.35
#